data_AF-A0A8T5NBG7-F1
#
_entry.id   AF-A0A8T5NBG7-F1
#
_cell.length_a   1.000
_cell.length_b   1.000
_cell.length_c   1.000
_cell.angle_alpha   90.00
_cell.angle_beta   90.00
_cell.angle_gamma   90.00
#
_symmetry.space_group_name_H-M   'P 1'
#
loop_
_entity.id
_entity.type
_entity.pdbx_description
1 polymer ?
#
loop_
_entity_poly.entity_id
_entity_poly.type
_entity_poly.pdbx_seq_one_letter_code
_entity_poly.pdbx_strand_id
1 'polypeptide(L)'
;MTPDKQNELEDIRSHKDKISKINTLLDKLDERLACGEITESRYKEISDRYKDEAEKLKDHLTEQEIMREVGLETGYDKEVESQKEEPETEVVVQRNTKYCSNCRALIDEMAEICPRCGVRVMFPQV
;
A
#
# COMPACT_ATOMS: atom_id res chain seq x y z
N MET A 1 39.64 7.11 -8.32
CA MET A 1 38.74 6.32 -9.21
C MET A 1 37.83 5.55 -8.28
N THR A 2 36.60 6.01 -8.06
CA THR A 2 35.68 5.43 -7.06
C THR A 2 34.91 4.25 -7.67
N PRO A 3 35.15 3.00 -7.23
CA PRO A 3 34.40 1.83 -7.70
C PRO A 3 32.99 1.71 -7.11
N ASP A 4 32.59 2.56 -6.16
CA ASP A 4 31.39 2.35 -5.32
C ASP A 4 30.03 2.45 -6.03
N LYS A 5 29.89 3.30 -7.05
CA LYS A 5 28.57 3.58 -7.64
C LYS A 5 27.97 2.41 -8.44
N GLN A 6 28.81 1.50 -8.94
CA GLN A 6 28.33 0.34 -9.70
C GLN A 6 27.74 -0.74 -8.80
N ASN A 7 28.30 -0.91 -7.60
CA ASN A 7 27.84 -1.90 -6.62
C ASN A 7 26.47 -1.53 -6.04
N GLU A 8 26.26 -0.25 -5.69
CA GLU A 8 24.99 0.25 -5.16
C GLU A 8 23.82 0.07 -6.16
N LEU A 9 24.07 0.27 -7.46
CA LEU A 9 23.05 0.07 -8.50
C LEU A 9 22.71 -1.41 -8.73
N GLU A 10 23.68 -2.32 -8.55
CA GLU A 10 23.43 -3.77 -8.59
C GLU A 10 22.60 -4.24 -7.38
N ASP A 11 22.84 -3.68 -6.19
CA ASP A 11 22.05 -3.97 -4.99
C ASP A 11 20.59 -3.50 -5.14
N ILE A 12 20.36 -2.30 -5.69
CA ILE A 12 19.00 -1.79 -6.01
C ILE A 12 18.29 -2.72 -7.00
N ARG A 13 18.97 -3.11 -8.08
CA ARG A 13 18.40 -4.03 -9.07
C ARG A 13 18.05 -5.38 -8.44
N SER A 14 18.95 -5.91 -7.61
CA SER A 14 18.76 -7.17 -6.87
C SER A 14 17.55 -7.10 -5.94
N HIS A 15 17.37 -6.02 -5.18
CA HIS A 15 16.21 -5.82 -4.31
C HIS A 15 14.90 -5.71 -5.10
N LYS A 16 14.88 -4.98 -6.22
CA LYS A 16 13.70 -4.89 -7.10
C LYS A 16 13.32 -6.25 -7.70
N ASP A 17 14.30 -7.06 -8.08
CA ASP A 17 14.11 -8.41 -8.61
C ASP A 17 13.51 -9.35 -7.53
N LYS A 18 14.00 -9.24 -6.28
CA LYS A 18 13.45 -9.97 -5.13
C LYS A 18 12.00 -9.59 -4.84
N ILE A 19 11.66 -8.30 -4.84
CA ILE A 19 10.26 -7.85 -4.68
C ILE A 19 9.38 -8.43 -5.79
N SER A 20 9.85 -8.41 -7.03
CA SER A 20 9.10 -8.96 -8.17
C SER A 20 8.83 -10.46 -8.00
N LYS A 21 9.83 -11.22 -7.52
CA LYS A 21 9.68 -12.65 -7.19
C LYS A 21 8.69 -12.88 -6.05
N ILE A 22 8.70 -12.04 -5.03
CA ILE A 22 7.76 -12.14 -3.90
C ILE A 22 6.32 -11.93 -4.39
N ASN A 23 6.08 -10.94 -5.24
CA ASN A 23 4.76 -10.72 -5.83
C ASN A 23 4.28 -11.95 -6.62
N THR A 24 5.15 -12.53 -7.47
CA THR A 24 4.82 -13.78 -8.18
C THR A 24 4.54 -14.97 -7.25
N LEU A 25 5.17 -15.03 -6.08
CA LEU A 25 4.90 -16.08 -5.09
C LEU A 25 3.58 -15.85 -4.37
N LEU A 26 3.18 -14.60 -4.14
CA LEU A 26 1.86 -14.25 -3.61
C LEU A 26 0.76 -14.64 -4.60
N ASP A 27 0.91 -14.33 -5.89
CA ASP A 27 -0.06 -14.75 -6.92
C ASP A 27 -0.28 -16.28 -6.92
N LYS A 28 0.81 -17.04 -6.85
CA LYS A 28 0.73 -18.51 -6.74
C LYS A 28 0.09 -18.98 -5.44
N LEU A 29 0.22 -18.20 -4.37
CA LEU A 29 -0.41 -18.51 -3.09
C LEU A 29 -1.93 -18.29 -3.19
N ASP A 30 -2.35 -17.24 -3.88
CA ASP A 30 -3.76 -16.95 -4.18
C ASP A 30 -4.38 -18.06 -5.04
N GLU A 31 -3.70 -18.50 -6.10
CA GLU A 31 -4.13 -19.64 -6.92
C GLU A 31 -4.32 -20.92 -6.08
N ARG A 32 -3.40 -21.18 -5.15
CA ARG A 32 -3.46 -22.36 -4.27
C ARG A 32 -4.57 -22.26 -3.24
N LEU A 33 -4.90 -21.06 -2.75
CA LEU A 33 -6.04 -20.84 -1.89
C LEU A 33 -7.35 -21.05 -2.67
N ALA A 34 -7.43 -20.53 -3.90
CA ALA A 34 -8.58 -20.67 -4.78
C ALA A 34 -8.86 -22.14 -5.16
N CYS A 35 -7.81 -22.93 -5.40
CA CYS A 35 -7.91 -24.38 -5.62
C CYS A 35 -8.20 -25.18 -4.34
N GLY A 36 -8.22 -24.53 -3.16
CA GLY A 36 -8.43 -25.18 -1.87
C GLY A 36 -7.25 -26.06 -1.41
N GLU A 37 -6.06 -25.91 -2.01
CA GLU A 37 -4.86 -26.67 -1.64
C GLU A 37 -4.30 -26.25 -0.27
N ILE A 38 -4.61 -25.02 0.14
CA ILE A 38 -4.24 -24.47 1.44
C ILE A 38 -5.46 -23.89 2.14
N THR A 39 -5.42 -23.90 3.46
CA THR A 39 -6.44 -23.25 4.28
C THR A 39 -6.20 -21.76 4.35
N GLU A 40 -7.27 -20.99 4.58
CA GLU A 40 -7.21 -19.53 4.73
C GLU A 40 -6.23 -19.07 5.83
N SER A 41 -6.13 -19.82 6.93
CA SER A 41 -5.17 -19.53 8.01
C SER A 41 -3.73 -19.69 7.54
N ARG A 42 -3.46 -20.73 6.73
CA ARG A 42 -2.13 -21.00 6.19
C ARG A 42 -1.75 -20.03 5.09
N TYR A 43 -2.73 -19.62 4.28
CA TYR A 43 -2.56 -18.52 3.32
C TYR A 43 -2.16 -17.24 4.05
N LYS A 44 -2.88 -16.84 5.11
CA LYS A 44 -2.61 -15.61 5.84
C LYS A 44 -1.19 -15.59 6.42
N GLU A 45 -0.77 -16.66 7.09
CA GLU A 45 0.58 -16.74 7.67
C GLU A 45 1.69 -16.62 6.61
N ILE A 46 1.51 -17.24 5.44
CA ILE A 46 2.51 -17.20 4.36
C ILE A 46 2.46 -15.86 3.63
N SER A 47 1.27 -15.32 3.38
CA SER A 47 1.05 -14.01 2.74
C SER A 47 1.63 -12.88 3.59
N ASP A 48 1.35 -12.86 4.90
CA ASP A 48 1.88 -11.85 5.83
C ASP A 48 3.41 -11.86 5.82
N ARG A 49 4.04 -13.05 5.89
CA ARG A 49 5.51 -13.18 5.82
C ARG A 49 6.11 -12.62 4.53
N TYR A 50 5.49 -12.90 3.39
CA TYR A 50 5.96 -12.40 2.10
C TYR A 50 5.76 -10.89 1.96
N LYS A 51 4.65 -10.35 2.48
CA LYS A 51 4.39 -8.91 2.54
C LYS A 51 5.40 -8.19 3.44
N ASP A 52 5.69 -8.73 4.62
CA ASP A 52 6.73 -8.21 5.53
C ASP A 52 8.12 -8.19 4.87
N GLU A 53 8.46 -9.23 4.10
CA GLU A 53 9.75 -9.30 3.39
C GLU A 53 9.82 -8.29 2.23
N ALA A 54 8.71 -8.09 1.51
CA ALA A 54 8.62 -7.07 0.48
C ALA A 54 8.68 -5.66 1.06
N GLU A 55 8.07 -5.40 2.22
CA GLU A 55 8.12 -4.11 2.90
C GLU A 55 9.54 -3.75 3.31
N LYS A 56 10.30 -4.69 3.91
CA LYS A 56 11.72 -4.47 4.25
C LYS A 56 12.59 -4.15 3.03
N LEU A 57 12.36 -4.85 1.92
CA LEU A 57 13.08 -4.58 0.67
C LEU A 57 12.70 -3.22 0.08
N LYS A 58 11.42 -2.84 0.19
CA LYS A 58 10.93 -1.53 -0.23
C LYS A 58 11.52 -0.42 0.63
N ASP A 59 11.59 -0.62 1.95
CA ASP A 59 12.22 0.32 2.89
C ASP A 59 13.69 0.57 2.52
N HIS A 60 14.45 -0.48 2.20
CA HIS A 60 15.83 -0.35 1.72
C HIS A 60 15.94 0.39 0.38
N LEU A 61 14.97 0.22 -0.53
CA LEU A 61 14.92 0.98 -1.78
C LEU A 61 14.59 2.46 -1.51
N THR A 62 13.56 2.75 -0.73
CA THR A 62 13.18 4.12 -0.36
C THR A 62 14.27 4.81 0.46
N GLU A 63 14.99 4.11 1.34
CA GLU A 63 16.10 4.69 2.09
C GLU A 63 17.23 5.13 1.15
N GLN A 64 17.55 4.30 0.13
CA GLN A 64 18.53 4.65 -0.90
C GLN A 64 18.02 5.72 -1.87
N GLU A 65 16.72 5.83 -2.09
CA GLU A 65 16.07 6.86 -2.92
C GLU A 65 16.03 8.22 -2.19
N ILE A 66 15.70 8.22 -0.89
CA ILE A 66 15.74 9.39 0.00
C ILE A 66 17.18 9.89 0.20
N MET A 67 18.17 9.00 0.31
CA MET A 67 19.59 9.40 0.34
C MET A 67 20.04 10.07 -0.97
N ARG A 68 19.37 9.77 -2.09
CA ARG A 68 19.62 10.40 -3.39
C ARG A 68 18.87 11.73 -3.56
N GLU A 69 17.76 11.90 -2.85
CA GLU A 69 16.73 12.90 -3.14
C GLU A 69 16.21 13.55 -1.84
N VAL A 70 17.02 14.39 -1.20
CA VAL A 70 16.51 15.31 -0.18
C VAL A 70 15.76 16.44 -0.90
N GLY A 71 14.54 16.14 -1.36
CA GLY A 71 13.74 17.01 -2.21
C GLY A 71 12.31 16.56 -2.57
N LEU A 72 11.71 15.62 -1.81
CA LEU A 72 10.26 15.40 -1.67
C LEU A 72 9.43 15.16 -2.96
N GLU A 73 9.34 13.91 -3.42
CA GLU A 73 8.09 13.33 -3.96
C GLU A 73 8.04 11.81 -3.70
N THR A 74 7.66 11.37 -2.49
CA THR A 74 7.30 9.95 -2.27
C THR A 74 5.85 9.71 -2.69
N GLY A 75 5.61 9.73 -4.00
CA GLY A 75 4.40 9.22 -4.63
C GLY A 75 4.53 7.72 -4.87
N TYR A 76 4.32 6.92 -3.82
CA TYR A 76 3.95 5.52 -3.97
C TYR A 76 2.79 5.26 -3.03
N ASP A 77 1.60 5.51 -3.56
CA ASP A 77 0.33 5.15 -2.96
C ASP A 77 0.37 3.70 -2.46
N LYS A 78 0.13 3.56 -1.16
CA LYS A 78 -0.17 2.31 -0.50
C LYS A 78 -1.65 2.00 -0.73
N GLU A 79 -1.94 1.00 -1.54
CA GLU A 79 -3.12 0.15 -1.33
C GLU A 79 -2.65 -1.30 -1.24
N VAL A 80 -2.35 -1.71 0.00
CA VAL A 80 -2.42 -3.11 0.39
C VAL A 80 -3.89 -3.37 0.64
N GLU A 81 -4.58 -3.82 -0.40
CA GLU A 81 -5.93 -4.32 -0.25
C GLU A 81 -5.85 -5.82 0.04
N SER A 82 -6.00 -6.16 1.32
CA SER A 82 -6.34 -7.52 1.75
C SER A 82 -7.84 -7.68 1.59
N GLN A 83 -8.29 -8.19 0.45
CA GLN A 83 -9.66 -8.65 0.27
C GLN A 83 -9.73 -10.17 0.54
N LYS A 84 -10.54 -10.55 1.53
CA LYS A 84 -11.46 -11.65 1.33
C LYS A 84 -12.80 -11.03 0.92
N GLU A 85 -13.51 -11.77 0.08
CA GLU A 85 -14.84 -11.54 -0.47
C GLU A 85 -14.87 -10.72 -1.77
N GLU A 86 -15.04 -11.45 -2.87
CA GLU A 86 -15.55 -10.91 -4.13
C GLU A 86 -16.94 -10.29 -3.88
N PRO A 87 -17.26 -9.13 -4.47
CA PRO A 87 -17.79 -9.18 -5.83
C PRO A 87 -17.37 -8.03 -6.75
N GLU A 88 -17.48 -8.36 -8.03
CA GLU A 88 -17.47 -7.53 -9.24
C GLU A 88 -18.12 -6.15 -9.06
N THR A 89 -17.38 -5.04 -9.22
CA THR A 89 -17.73 -3.87 -10.05
C THR A 89 -16.71 -2.73 -9.96
N GLU A 90 -16.67 -1.96 -11.02
CA GLU A 90 -15.68 -0.98 -11.45
C GLU A 90 -15.57 0.30 -10.57
N VAL A 91 -14.63 1.15 -11.01
CA VAL A 91 -14.44 2.60 -10.80
C VAL A 91 -13.70 3.11 -9.55
N VAL A 92 -12.44 3.50 -9.79
CA VAL A 92 -11.67 4.46 -9.00
C VAL A 92 -12.44 5.78 -8.92
N VAL A 93 -13.20 5.97 -7.85
CA VAL A 93 -13.82 7.27 -7.53
C VAL A 93 -12.86 8.00 -6.60
N GLN A 94 -12.27 9.09 -7.09
CA GLN A 94 -11.57 10.07 -6.24
C GLN A 94 -12.58 10.64 -5.23
N ARG A 95 -12.60 10.09 -4.02
CA ARG A 95 -13.47 10.58 -2.95
C ARG A 95 -12.77 11.75 -2.28
N ASN A 96 -13.21 12.96 -2.60
CA ASN A 96 -12.78 14.16 -1.89
C ASN A 96 -13.07 13.98 -0.40
N THR A 97 -12.11 14.37 0.45
CA THR A 97 -12.25 14.34 1.91
C THR A 97 -12.10 15.74 2.48
N LYS A 98 -12.82 16.03 3.57
CA LYS A 98 -12.77 17.30 4.30
C LYS A 98 -12.46 17.06 5.77
N TYR A 99 -12.04 18.10 6.48
CA TYR A 99 -11.87 18.03 7.93
C TYR A 99 -13.11 18.54 8.66
N CYS A 100 -13.54 17.81 9.67
CA CYS A 100 -14.60 18.25 10.57
C CYS A 100 -14.16 19.52 11.33
N SER A 101 -14.94 20.60 11.24
CA SER A 101 -14.64 21.88 11.91
C SER A 101 -14.59 21.78 13.44
N ASN A 102 -15.33 20.84 14.03
CA ASN A 102 -15.39 20.65 15.48
C ASN A 102 -14.22 19.83 16.04
N CYS A 103 -13.98 18.62 15.52
CA CYS A 103 -13.00 17.68 16.09
C CYS A 103 -11.79 17.39 15.20
N ARG A 104 -11.69 18.07 14.04
CA ARG A 104 -10.62 17.90 13.03
C ARG A 104 -10.41 16.46 12.56
N ALA A 105 -11.44 15.62 12.67
CA ALA A 105 -11.41 14.31 12.05
C ALA A 105 -11.49 14.46 10.54
N LEU A 106 -10.72 13.66 9.81
CA LEU A 106 -10.88 13.50 8.37
C LEU A 106 -12.21 12.77 8.13
N ILE A 107 -13.05 13.33 7.27
CA ILE A 107 -14.38 12.81 6.92
C ILE A 107 -14.57 12.94 5.41
N ASP A 108 -15.50 12.19 4.85
CA ASP A 108 -15.86 12.32 3.44
C ASP A 108 -16.36 13.75 3.14
N GLU A 109 -16.05 14.29 1.97
CA GLU A 109 -16.57 15.60 1.55
C GLU A 109 -18.10 15.60 1.55
N MET A 110 -18.70 14.44 1.22
CA MET A 110 -20.14 14.24 1.24
C MET A 110 -20.72 13.90 2.62
N ALA A 111 -19.89 13.78 3.66
CA ALA A 111 -20.40 13.53 5.00
C ALA A 111 -21.20 14.75 5.51
N GLU A 112 -22.42 14.50 5.95
CA GLU A 112 -23.30 15.47 6.64
C GLU A 112 -23.09 15.50 8.15
N ILE A 113 -22.59 14.39 8.70
CA ILE A 113 -22.39 14.19 10.14
C ILE A 113 -21.00 13.63 10.33
N CYS A 114 -20.22 14.25 11.22
CA CYS A 114 -18.92 13.71 11.59
C CYS A 114 -19.11 12.43 12.42
N PRO A 115 -18.58 11.27 11.99
CA PRO A 115 -18.70 10.02 12.72
C PRO A 115 -17.92 10.03 14.05
N ARG A 116 -16.93 10.93 14.20
CA ARG A 116 -16.13 11.03 15.42
C ARG A 116 -16.83 11.82 16.53
N CYS A 117 -17.53 12.90 16.21
CA CYS A 117 -18.09 13.81 17.22
C CYS A 117 -19.60 14.07 17.10
N GLY A 118 -20.26 13.50 16.09
CA GLY A 118 -21.69 13.66 15.86
C GLY A 118 -22.12 15.06 15.41
N VAL A 119 -21.18 16.00 15.22
CA VAL A 119 -21.51 17.33 14.73
C VAL A 119 -21.94 17.25 13.26
N ARG A 120 -22.95 18.04 12.90
CA ARG A 120 -23.31 18.23 11.49
C ARG A 120 -22.26 19.10 10.80
N VAL A 121 -21.80 18.66 9.64
CA VAL A 121 -20.85 19.36 8.79
C VAL A 121 -21.57 19.75 7.50
N MET A 122 -21.64 21.05 7.20
CA MET A 122 -22.30 21.52 5.99
C MET A 122 -21.46 21.18 4.74
N PHE A 123 -22.12 20.97 3.61
CA PHE A 123 -21.46 20.90 2.31
C PHE A 123 -21.11 22.32 1.83
N PRO A 124 -19.93 22.56 1.25
CA PRO A 124 -19.75 23.75 0.43
C PRO A 124 -20.64 23.62 -0.80
N GLN A 125 -21.66 24.49 -0.91
CA GLN A 125 -22.39 24.66 -2.18
C GLN A 125 -21.46 25.40 -3.14
N VAL A 126 -21.02 24.72 -4.20
CA VAL A 126 -20.40 25.33 -5.38
C VAL A 126 -21.47 25.64 -6.42
#